data_AF-A0A7V6PY95-F1
#
_entry.id   AF-A0A7V6PY95-F1
#
_cell.length_a   1.000
_cell.length_b   1.000
_cell.length_c   1.000
_cell.angle_alpha   90.00
_cell.angle_beta   90.00
_cell.angle_gamma   90.00
#
_symmetry.space_group_name_H-M   'P 1'
#
loop_
_entity.id
_entity.type
_entity.pdbx_description
1 polymer ?
#
loop_
_entity_poly.entity_id
_entity_poly.type
_entity_poly.pdbx_seq_one_letter_code
_entity_poly.pdbx_strand_id
1 'polypeptide(L)'
;MRPSSLREKLLEIYVEQNIDTNEKCDMEAVKRCVMNYLRKKYDDKKIQRIIDDINSKHDLLNESKELKKKIQLSRYIDSIVLSRIRDSYKSSELLDIDSLNPVKFKALVKQIVVHFGYDILFVPLYNLNNIDIIIHRKDIKIAVLAIKSEPGNLIGLKTIRQLRYIANYYHCEQGLIITNSYFDPEAINEAHNISITLIDRDRLIPLVQDLVDGRQEKDREYLIDANSEQKNSIFLEGEIKFPKTKVQVVYVKYYIDSDTNYLTFEGKLFNSGKRPASNISVDVKLFNRNNDCIYMKNFPIQKEKLESKEEVPFKFHFDEIPQHDWEN
;
A
#
# COMPACT_ATOMS: atom_id res chain seq x y z
N MET A 1 10.05 1.82 10.61
CA MET A 1 8.57 1.96 10.58
C MET A 1 8.16 3.17 11.40
N ARG A 2 7.30 4.07 10.91
CA ARG A 2 6.36 4.69 11.86
C ARG A 2 5.25 3.66 11.98
N PRO A 3 4.97 3.13 13.19
CA PRO A 3 3.83 2.24 13.34
C PRO A 3 2.59 2.95 12.81
N SER A 4 1.60 2.17 12.37
CA SER A 4 0.20 2.59 12.39
C SER A 4 0.03 3.50 13.60
N SER A 5 -0.52 4.70 13.43
CA SER A 5 -0.61 5.67 14.53
C SER A 5 -1.13 4.96 15.78
N LEU A 6 -0.72 5.36 16.98
CA LEU A 6 -1.15 4.64 18.19
C LEU A 6 -2.66 4.39 18.19
N ARG A 7 -3.43 5.39 17.73
CA ARG A 7 -4.86 5.29 17.40
C ARG A 7 -5.21 4.13 16.46
N GLU A 8 -4.59 4.04 15.28
CA GLU A 8 -4.83 2.95 14.32
C GLU A 8 -4.56 1.58 14.95
N LYS A 9 -3.47 1.43 15.71
CA LYS A 9 -3.18 0.12 16.32
C LYS A 9 -4.20 -0.24 17.41
N LEU A 10 -4.65 0.75 18.19
CA LEU A 10 -5.73 0.52 19.13
C LEU A 10 -7.04 0.21 18.38
N LEU A 11 -7.33 0.88 17.28
CA LEU A 11 -8.53 0.62 16.49
C LEU A 11 -8.54 -0.80 15.91
N GLU A 12 -7.41 -1.32 15.45
CA GLU A 12 -7.25 -2.73 15.02
C GLU A 12 -7.63 -3.69 16.15
N ILE A 13 -7.09 -3.49 17.37
CA ILE A 13 -7.42 -4.30 18.54
C ILE A 13 -8.93 -4.27 18.81
N TYR A 14 -9.57 -3.10 18.68
CA TYR A 14 -11.02 -2.99 18.85
C TYR A 14 -11.78 -3.75 17.76
N VAL A 15 -11.33 -3.74 16.50
CA VAL A 15 -11.98 -4.49 15.41
C VAL A 15 -11.83 -6.00 15.60
N GLU A 16 -10.63 -6.48 15.96
CA GLU A 16 -10.32 -7.91 16.18
C GLU A 16 -11.08 -8.52 17.36
N GLN A 17 -11.39 -7.77 18.40
CA GLN A 17 -12.13 -8.29 19.55
C GLN A 17 -13.66 -8.21 19.38
N ASN A 18 -14.12 -7.59 18.29
CA ASN A 18 -15.54 -7.54 17.91
C ASN A 18 -15.94 -8.72 17.00
N ILE A 19 -15.22 -9.85 17.00
CA ILE A 19 -15.32 -10.87 15.95
C ILE A 19 -16.70 -11.54 15.87
N ASP A 20 -17.50 -11.61 16.93
CA ASP A 20 -18.79 -12.32 16.82
C ASP A 20 -19.97 -11.46 16.34
N THR A 21 -20.72 -12.04 15.41
CA THR A 21 -21.71 -11.38 14.55
C THR A 21 -23.04 -11.04 15.21
N ASN A 22 -23.22 -11.22 16.52
CA ASN A 22 -24.43 -10.80 17.24
C ASN A 22 -24.23 -10.60 18.76
N GLU A 23 -22.99 -10.61 19.26
CA GLU A 23 -22.70 -10.48 20.69
C GLU A 23 -22.15 -9.10 21.06
N LYS A 24 -22.44 -8.69 22.30
CA LYS A 24 -21.85 -7.49 22.92
C LYS A 24 -20.33 -7.61 22.84
N CYS A 25 -19.67 -6.60 22.28
CA CYS A 25 -18.22 -6.40 22.38
C CYS A 25 -17.76 -6.68 23.82
N ASP A 26 -16.87 -7.67 24.02
CA ASP A 26 -16.24 -7.89 25.31
C ASP A 26 -15.25 -6.75 25.58
N MET A 27 -15.79 -5.70 26.18
CA MET A 27 -15.02 -4.51 26.53
C MET A 27 -13.92 -4.81 27.56
N GLU A 28 -14.03 -5.89 28.34
CA GLU A 28 -12.96 -6.29 29.24
C GLU A 28 -11.80 -6.96 28.49
N ALA A 29 -12.10 -7.81 27.50
CA ALA A 29 -11.09 -8.37 26.61
C ALA A 29 -10.38 -7.28 25.79
N VAL A 30 -11.13 -6.32 25.23
CA VAL A 30 -10.55 -5.16 24.52
C VAL A 30 -9.61 -4.38 25.45
N LYS A 31 -10.08 -3.99 26.64
CA LYS A 31 -9.25 -3.26 27.62
C LYS A 31 -7.99 -4.04 27.98
N ARG A 32 -8.09 -5.36 28.19
CA ARG A 32 -6.96 -6.23 28.48
C ARG A 32 -5.94 -6.23 27.35
N CYS A 33 -6.39 -6.38 26.09
CA CYS A 33 -5.51 -6.35 24.93
C CYS A 33 -4.82 -4.99 24.75
N VAL A 34 -5.56 -3.89 24.89
CA VAL A 34 -5.02 -2.53 24.87
C VAL A 34 -3.97 -2.33 25.96
N MET A 35 -4.27 -2.70 27.20
CA MET A 35 -3.34 -2.58 28.33
C MET A 35 -2.10 -3.44 28.13
N ASN A 36 -2.24 -4.68 27.66
CA ASN A 36 -1.11 -5.55 27.36
C ASN A 36 -0.21 -4.98 26.26
N TYR A 37 -0.80 -4.36 25.23
CA TYR A 37 -0.04 -3.68 24.18
C TYR A 37 0.69 -2.44 24.71
N LEU A 38 0.03 -1.62 25.53
CA LEU A 38 0.63 -0.38 26.06
C LEU A 38 1.71 -0.65 27.13
N ARG A 39 1.54 -1.66 27.98
CA ARG A 39 2.51 -2.06 29.02
C ARG A 39 3.84 -2.52 28.48
N LYS A 40 3.88 -3.00 27.24
CA LYS A 40 5.14 -3.32 26.56
C LYS A 40 6.01 -2.08 26.30
N LYS A 41 5.41 -0.88 26.28
CA LYS A 41 6.06 0.35 25.79
C LYS A 41 6.15 1.48 26.80
N TYR A 42 5.27 1.48 27.80
CA TYR A 42 5.09 2.60 28.70
C TYR A 42 4.90 2.12 30.14
N ASP A 43 5.36 2.89 31.11
CA ASP A 43 5.04 2.69 32.52
C ASP A 43 3.55 2.96 32.79
N ASP A 44 2.99 2.37 33.85
CA ASP A 44 1.55 2.46 34.15
C ASP A 44 1.05 3.92 34.28
N LYS A 45 1.87 4.86 34.78
CA LYS A 45 1.47 6.28 34.89
C LYS A 45 1.32 6.93 33.52
N LYS A 46 2.22 6.60 32.59
CA LYS A 46 2.19 7.09 31.20
C LYS A 46 1.07 6.44 30.40
N ILE A 47 0.78 5.15 30.64
CA ILE A 47 -0.34 4.43 30.00
C ILE A 47 -1.66 5.14 30.28
N GLN A 48 -1.95 5.48 31.54
CA GLN A 48 -3.20 6.13 31.90
C GLN A 48 -3.38 7.45 31.15
N ARG A 49 -2.35 8.29 31.12
CA ARG A 49 -2.37 9.56 30.37
C ARG A 49 -2.61 9.37 28.87
N ILE A 50 -2.03 8.34 28.28
CA ILE A 50 -2.20 8.00 26.86
C ILE A 50 -3.65 7.58 26.59
N ILE A 51 -4.22 6.73 27.43
CA ILE A 51 -5.61 6.28 27.30
C ILE A 51 -6.56 7.47 27.43
N ASP A 52 -6.34 8.33 28.42
CA ASP A 52 -7.15 9.52 28.65
C ASP A 52 -7.08 10.49 27.45
N ASP A 53 -5.88 10.75 26.92
CA ASP A 53 -5.67 11.60 25.75
C ASP A 53 -6.38 11.03 24.50
N ILE A 54 -6.27 9.73 24.25
CA ILE A 54 -6.91 9.09 23.09
C ILE A 54 -8.44 9.11 23.23
N ASN A 55 -8.97 8.75 24.40
CA ASN A 55 -10.41 8.76 24.64
C ASN A 55 -11.02 10.17 24.61
N SER A 56 -10.22 11.21 24.89
CA SER A 56 -10.66 12.60 24.74
C SER A 56 -10.79 13.07 23.29
N LYS A 57 -10.08 12.41 22.36
CA LYS A 57 -9.99 12.81 20.94
C LYS A 57 -10.74 11.88 20.00
N HIS A 58 -10.94 10.62 20.40
CA HIS A 58 -11.44 9.55 19.53
C HIS A 58 -12.45 8.68 20.26
N ASP A 59 -13.47 8.25 19.52
CA ASP A 59 -14.41 7.24 19.97
C ASP A 59 -14.04 5.92 19.28
N LEU A 60 -12.99 5.27 19.78
CA LEU A 60 -12.46 4.04 19.19
C LEU A 60 -13.52 2.95 19.08
N LEU A 61 -14.49 2.91 19.99
CA LEU A 61 -15.55 1.92 19.96
C LEU A 61 -16.47 2.16 18.76
N ASN A 62 -17.03 3.36 18.61
CA ASN A 62 -17.90 3.64 17.47
C ASN A 62 -17.14 3.66 16.15
N GLU A 63 -15.91 4.18 16.14
CA GLU A 63 -15.02 4.13 14.97
C GLU A 63 -14.73 2.68 14.52
N SER A 64 -14.53 1.75 15.46
CA SER A 64 -14.30 0.34 15.14
C SER A 64 -15.56 -0.34 14.56
N LYS A 65 -16.74 0.01 15.05
CA LYS A 65 -18.02 -0.48 14.51
C LYS A 65 -18.24 0.00 13.09
N GLU A 66 -18.00 1.29 12.84
CA GLU A 66 -18.10 1.86 11.49
C GLU A 66 -17.08 1.25 10.53
N LEU A 67 -15.85 1.01 11.01
CA LEU A 67 -14.83 0.32 10.22
C LEU A 67 -15.24 -1.13 9.89
N LYS A 68 -15.80 -1.87 10.85
CA LYS A 68 -16.33 -3.22 10.64
C LYS A 68 -17.43 -3.23 9.58
N LYS A 69 -18.40 -2.31 9.67
CA LYS A 69 -19.47 -2.17 8.67
C LYS A 69 -18.90 -1.91 7.28
N LYS A 70 -17.89 -1.04 7.15
CA LYS A 70 -17.20 -0.78 5.87
C LYS A 70 -16.53 -2.04 5.30
N ILE A 71 -15.84 -2.82 6.14
CA ILE A 71 -15.21 -4.07 5.73
C ILE A 71 -16.26 -5.09 5.26
N GLN A 72 -17.36 -5.25 6.00
CA GLN A 72 -18.47 -6.12 5.62
C GLN A 72 -19.11 -5.70 4.30
N LEU A 73 -19.37 -4.40 4.13
CA LEU A 73 -19.91 -3.86 2.89
C LEU A 73 -18.94 -4.09 1.72
N SER A 74 -17.64 -3.89 1.91
CA SER A 74 -16.63 -4.17 0.88
C SER A 74 -16.65 -5.63 0.45
N ARG A 75 -16.73 -6.58 1.39
CA ARG A 75 -16.84 -8.02 1.07
C ARG A 75 -18.13 -8.34 0.31
N TYR A 76 -19.24 -7.71 0.70
CA TYR A 76 -20.51 -7.86 -0.01
C TYR A 76 -20.43 -7.32 -1.44
N ILE A 77 -19.83 -6.14 -1.65
CA ILE A 77 -19.61 -5.59 -2.99
C ILE A 77 -18.71 -6.51 -3.83
N ASP A 78 -17.62 -7.02 -3.28
CA ASP A 78 -16.75 -7.99 -3.95
C ASP A 78 -17.56 -9.22 -4.42
N SER A 79 -18.45 -9.74 -3.56
CA SER A 79 -19.32 -10.87 -3.92
C SER A 79 -20.29 -10.56 -5.07
N ILE A 80 -20.84 -9.34 -5.12
CA ILE A 80 -21.71 -8.90 -6.22
C ILE A 80 -20.94 -8.85 -7.54
N VAL A 81 -19.71 -8.31 -7.51
CA VAL A 81 -18.87 -8.23 -8.72
C VAL A 81 -18.47 -9.62 -9.20
N LEU A 82 -18.07 -10.51 -8.30
CA LEU A 82 -17.76 -11.91 -8.64
C LEU A 82 -18.97 -12.63 -9.24
N SER A 83 -20.19 -12.37 -8.74
CA SER A 83 -21.41 -12.90 -9.36
C SER A 83 -21.57 -12.40 -10.79
N ARG A 84 -21.41 -11.09 -11.02
CA ARG A 84 -21.52 -10.52 -12.38
C ARG A 84 -20.49 -11.07 -13.35
N ILE A 85 -19.24 -11.27 -12.91
CA ILE A 85 -18.20 -11.91 -13.72
C ILE A 85 -18.63 -13.32 -14.11
N ARG A 86 -19.14 -14.10 -13.14
CA ARG A 86 -19.64 -15.46 -13.39
C ARG A 86 -20.84 -15.49 -14.33
N ASP A 87 -21.76 -14.54 -14.20
CA ASP A 87 -22.94 -14.46 -15.05
C ASP A 87 -22.56 -14.12 -16.49
N SER A 88 -21.65 -13.15 -16.67
CA SER A 88 -21.04 -12.79 -17.97
C SER A 88 -20.32 -13.98 -18.62
N TYR A 89 -19.57 -14.77 -17.84
CA TYR A 89 -18.95 -16.00 -18.35
C TYR A 89 -19.98 -17.01 -18.86
N LYS A 90 -21.08 -17.22 -18.11
CA LYS A 90 -22.14 -18.17 -18.47
C LYS A 90 -22.95 -17.73 -19.69
N SER A 91 -23.21 -16.43 -19.84
CA SER A 91 -23.96 -15.90 -20.98
C SER A 91 -23.09 -15.67 -22.21
N SER A 92 -21.76 -15.70 -22.08
CA SER A 92 -20.81 -15.27 -23.12
C SER A 92 -21.03 -13.82 -23.58
N GLU A 93 -21.63 -13.00 -22.72
CA GLU A 93 -21.81 -11.56 -22.94
C GLU A 93 -20.69 -10.79 -22.25
N LEU A 94 -20.24 -9.69 -22.85
CA LEU A 94 -19.24 -8.82 -22.25
C LEU A 94 -19.79 -8.17 -20.97
N LEU A 95 -19.00 -8.17 -19.90
CA LEU A 95 -19.34 -7.47 -18.66
C LEU A 95 -19.41 -5.96 -18.93
N ASP A 96 -20.60 -5.38 -18.78
CA ASP A 96 -20.83 -3.95 -18.95
C ASP A 96 -20.21 -3.15 -17.79
N ILE A 97 -19.00 -2.63 -18.05
CA ILE A 97 -18.23 -1.78 -17.12
C ILE A 97 -18.88 -0.42 -16.87
N ASP A 98 -19.71 0.08 -17.79
CA ASP A 98 -20.35 1.38 -17.67
C ASP A 98 -21.56 1.34 -16.73
N SER A 99 -22.22 0.18 -16.64
CA SER A 99 -23.28 -0.08 -15.65
C SER A 99 -22.79 -0.13 -14.19
N LEU A 100 -21.49 -0.19 -13.96
CA LEU A 100 -20.92 -0.27 -12.61
C LEU A 100 -20.90 1.10 -11.96
N ASN A 101 -21.42 1.19 -10.73
CA ASN A 101 -21.17 2.36 -9.90
C ASN A 101 -19.68 2.41 -9.48
N PRO A 102 -19.18 3.56 -8.98
CA PRO A 102 -17.76 3.71 -8.63
C PRO A 102 -17.23 2.67 -7.63
N VAL A 103 -18.07 2.23 -6.68
CA VAL A 103 -17.65 1.24 -5.66
C VAL A 103 -17.49 -0.15 -6.28
N LYS A 104 -18.41 -0.55 -7.18
CA LYS A 104 -18.31 -1.81 -7.92
C LYS A 104 -17.18 -1.79 -8.94
N PHE A 105 -16.92 -0.65 -9.58
CA PHE A 105 -15.79 -0.49 -10.50
C PHE A 105 -14.44 -0.70 -9.80
N LYS A 106 -14.26 -0.14 -8.60
CA LYS A 106 -13.08 -0.39 -7.74
C LYS A 106 -12.92 -1.88 -7.41
N ALA A 107 -14.02 -2.55 -7.05
CA ALA A 107 -14.00 -3.99 -6.80
C ALA A 107 -13.69 -4.81 -8.06
N LEU A 108 -14.16 -4.41 -9.25
CA LEU A 108 -13.76 -5.03 -10.52
C LEU A 108 -12.25 -4.87 -10.75
N VAL A 109 -11.71 -3.66 -10.59
CA VAL A 109 -10.27 -3.41 -10.71
C VAL A 109 -9.45 -4.27 -9.74
N LYS A 110 -9.93 -4.44 -8.51
CA LYS A 110 -9.32 -5.37 -7.54
C LYS A 110 -9.25 -6.81 -8.07
N GLN A 111 -10.31 -7.30 -8.69
CA GLN A 111 -10.31 -8.65 -9.27
C GLN A 111 -9.36 -8.75 -10.48
N ILE A 112 -9.30 -7.72 -11.32
CA ILE A 112 -8.36 -7.65 -12.45
C ILE A 112 -6.93 -7.77 -11.95
N VAL A 113 -6.48 -6.91 -11.02
CA VAL A 113 -5.08 -6.94 -10.58
C VAL A 113 -4.69 -8.30 -9.95
N VAL A 114 -5.58 -8.92 -9.19
CA VAL A 114 -5.35 -10.26 -8.62
C VAL A 114 -5.29 -11.33 -9.70
N HIS A 115 -6.20 -11.30 -10.68
CA HIS A 115 -6.21 -12.23 -11.81
C HIS A 115 -4.91 -12.18 -12.63
N PHE A 116 -4.36 -10.98 -12.81
CA PHE A 116 -3.10 -10.77 -13.51
C PHE A 116 -1.84 -10.98 -12.63
N GLY A 117 -1.99 -11.61 -11.47
CA GLY A 117 -0.89 -12.13 -10.65
C GLY A 117 -0.20 -11.07 -9.80
N TYR A 118 -0.93 -10.05 -9.36
CA TYR A 118 -0.48 -9.10 -8.35
C TYR A 118 -1.08 -9.45 -6.99
N ASP A 119 -0.27 -9.33 -5.95
CA ASP A 119 -0.65 -9.55 -4.57
C ASP A 119 -1.07 -8.22 -3.92
N ILE A 120 -2.10 -8.24 -3.08
CA ILE A 120 -2.58 -7.04 -2.38
C ILE A 120 -1.80 -6.89 -1.08
N LEU A 121 -0.98 -5.84 -0.96
CA LEU A 121 -0.30 -5.51 0.29
C LEU A 121 -1.22 -4.80 1.27
N PHE A 122 -1.96 -3.80 0.77
CA PHE A 122 -2.67 -2.88 1.64
C PHE A 122 -3.83 -2.22 0.89
N VAL A 123 -4.99 -2.18 1.53
CA VAL A 123 -6.14 -1.39 1.06
C VAL A 123 -6.30 -0.21 2.04
N PRO A 124 -6.00 1.03 1.63
CA PRO A 124 -6.14 2.19 2.49
C PRO A 124 -7.58 2.35 3.02
N LEU A 125 -7.78 2.06 4.31
CA LEU A 125 -9.10 2.09 4.95
C LEU A 125 -9.69 3.51 5.10
N TYR A 126 -8.83 4.52 5.00
CA TYR A 126 -9.19 5.93 5.07
C TYR A 126 -8.97 6.56 3.69
N ASN A 127 -10.06 6.90 3.01
CA ASN A 127 -10.12 7.60 1.71
C ASN A 127 -9.44 8.99 1.70
N LEU A 128 -8.65 9.33 2.72
CA LEU A 128 -7.96 10.62 2.83
C LEU A 128 -7.00 10.87 1.66
N ASN A 129 -6.50 9.81 1.02
CA ASN A 129 -5.36 9.90 0.11
C ASN A 129 -5.65 9.50 -1.35
N ASN A 130 -6.90 9.52 -1.85
CA ASN A 130 -7.22 9.25 -3.28
C ASN A 130 -6.44 8.07 -3.92
N ILE A 131 -6.36 6.94 -3.21
CA ILE A 131 -5.75 5.69 -3.68
C ILE A 131 -6.62 4.53 -3.23
N ASP A 132 -6.78 3.51 -4.07
CA ASP A 132 -7.70 2.41 -3.79
C ASP A 132 -6.97 1.20 -3.21
N ILE A 133 -5.83 0.82 -3.79
CA ILE A 133 -5.10 -0.40 -3.41
C ILE A 133 -3.60 -0.18 -3.59
N ILE A 134 -2.81 -0.72 -2.68
CA ILE A 134 -1.39 -0.94 -2.86
C ILE A 134 -1.17 -2.41 -3.17
N ILE A 135 -0.60 -2.69 -4.33
CA ILE A 135 -0.28 -4.06 -4.76
C ILE A 135 1.22 -4.22 -4.91
N HIS A 136 1.66 -5.46 -5.02
CA HIS A 136 3.01 -5.78 -5.46
C HIS A 136 3.02 -6.96 -6.41
N ARG A 137 4.09 -7.03 -7.20
CA ARG A 137 4.45 -8.21 -7.97
C ARG A 137 5.96 -8.25 -8.11
N LYS A 138 6.56 -9.40 -7.82
CA LYS A 138 8.03 -9.54 -7.69
C LYS A 138 8.57 -8.48 -6.74
N ASP A 139 9.40 -7.56 -7.25
CA ASP A 139 10.13 -6.53 -6.49
C ASP A 139 9.60 -5.11 -6.71
N ILE A 140 8.38 -4.97 -7.23
CA ILE A 140 7.78 -3.67 -7.53
C ILE A 140 6.49 -3.49 -6.73
N LYS A 141 6.44 -2.42 -5.94
CA LYS A 141 5.27 -1.93 -5.22
C LYS A 141 4.56 -0.87 -6.06
N ILE A 142 3.25 -1.02 -6.19
CA ILE A 142 2.43 -0.22 -7.11
C ILE A 142 1.25 0.39 -6.38
N ALA A 143 1.07 1.68 -6.58
CA ALA A 143 -0.09 2.44 -6.13
C ALA A 143 -1.21 2.41 -7.18
N VAL A 144 -2.36 1.84 -6.87
CA VAL A 144 -3.49 1.68 -7.80
C VAL A 144 -4.62 2.65 -7.49
N LEU A 145 -5.07 3.38 -8.51
CA LEU A 145 -6.24 4.25 -8.49
C LEU A 145 -7.23 3.84 -9.59
N ALA A 146 -8.43 3.45 -9.19
CA ALA A 146 -9.53 3.10 -10.08
C ALA A 146 -10.54 4.26 -10.18
N ILE A 147 -10.77 4.72 -11.40
CA ILE A 147 -11.64 5.87 -11.67
C ILE A 147 -12.80 5.44 -12.54
N LYS A 148 -14.01 5.41 -11.97
CA LYS A 148 -15.23 5.37 -12.76
C LYS A 148 -15.58 6.80 -13.17
N SER A 149 -15.53 7.07 -14.46
CA SER A 149 -15.90 8.35 -15.07
C SER A 149 -17.23 8.23 -15.81
N GLU A 150 -17.90 9.38 -15.97
CA GLU A 150 -19.05 9.50 -16.87
C GLU A 150 -18.58 9.44 -18.33
N PRO A 151 -19.40 8.93 -19.27
CA PRO A 151 -19.05 8.91 -20.68
C PRO A 151 -18.67 10.30 -21.21
N GLY A 152 -17.55 10.39 -21.92
CA GLY A 152 -17.04 11.65 -22.49
C GLY A 152 -16.14 12.47 -21.55
N ASN A 153 -16.06 12.13 -20.26
CA ASN A 153 -15.16 12.83 -19.33
C ASN A 153 -13.76 12.23 -19.34
N LEU A 154 -12.77 13.03 -19.76
CA LEU A 154 -11.36 12.65 -19.80
C LEU A 154 -10.68 12.78 -18.44
N ILE A 155 -9.68 11.92 -18.20
CA ILE A 155 -8.85 11.97 -17.00
C ILE A 155 -7.64 12.87 -17.24
N GLY A 156 -7.61 14.00 -16.52
CA GLY A 156 -6.62 15.05 -16.72
C GLY A 156 -5.37 14.97 -15.85
N LEU A 157 -4.42 15.84 -16.19
CA LEU A 157 -3.07 15.96 -15.63
C LEU A 157 -3.02 16.02 -14.09
N LYS A 158 -3.98 16.69 -13.46
CA LYS A 158 -4.05 16.84 -12.00
C LYS A 158 -4.10 15.49 -11.30
N THR A 159 -4.88 14.54 -11.82
CA THR A 159 -5.05 13.21 -11.26
C THR A 159 -3.75 12.41 -11.32
N ILE A 160 -3.03 12.51 -12.45
CA ILE A 160 -1.74 11.83 -12.66
C ILE A 160 -0.72 12.29 -11.62
N ARG A 161 -0.55 13.60 -11.47
CA ARG A 161 0.38 14.18 -10.49
C ARG A 161 0.00 13.88 -9.04
N GLN A 162 -1.30 13.89 -8.74
CA GLN A 162 -1.79 13.52 -7.42
C GLN A 162 -1.44 12.07 -7.08
N LEU A 163 -1.70 11.13 -7.99
CA LEU A 163 -1.34 9.73 -7.75
C LEU A 163 0.16 9.59 -7.55
N ARG A 164 1.01 10.28 -8.33
CA ARG A 164 2.47 10.19 -8.14
C ARG A 164 2.89 10.64 -6.74
N TYR A 165 2.32 11.74 -6.26
CA TYR A 165 2.59 12.25 -4.91
C TYR A 165 2.17 11.22 -3.84
N ILE A 166 1.01 10.61 -3.99
CA ILE A 166 0.49 9.58 -3.07
C ILE A 166 1.31 8.29 -3.16
N ALA A 167 1.70 7.88 -4.36
CA ALA A 167 2.54 6.71 -4.59
C ALA A 167 3.90 6.88 -3.89
N ASN A 168 4.50 8.09 -3.96
CA ASN A 168 5.73 8.41 -3.23
C ASN A 168 5.53 8.34 -1.71
N TYR A 169 4.38 8.80 -1.22
CA TYR A 169 4.03 8.71 0.21
C TYR A 169 3.93 7.26 0.71
N TYR A 170 3.51 6.33 -0.16
CA TYR A 170 3.50 4.89 0.14
C TYR A 170 4.75 4.14 -0.35
N HIS A 171 5.77 4.86 -0.84
CA HIS A 171 7.02 4.29 -1.36
C HIS A 171 6.79 3.25 -2.47
N CYS A 172 5.79 3.48 -3.30
CA CYS A 172 5.57 2.68 -4.49
C CYS A 172 6.53 3.15 -5.59
N GLU A 173 7.25 2.23 -6.21
CA GLU A 173 8.09 2.54 -7.37
C GLU A 173 7.22 3.05 -8.52
N GLN A 174 6.02 2.50 -8.68
CA GLN A 174 5.12 2.81 -9.79
C GLN A 174 3.71 3.20 -9.33
N GLY A 175 2.99 3.91 -10.19
CA GLY A 175 1.55 4.11 -10.08
C GLY A 175 0.82 3.43 -11.23
N LEU A 176 -0.44 3.06 -10.99
CA LEU A 176 -1.34 2.48 -11.99
C LEU A 176 -2.71 3.17 -11.88
N ILE A 177 -3.18 3.75 -12.98
CA ILE A 177 -4.54 4.28 -13.09
C ILE A 177 -5.33 3.40 -14.04
N ILE A 178 -6.49 2.95 -13.59
CA ILE A 178 -7.44 2.20 -14.42
C ILE A 178 -8.76 2.97 -14.47
N THR A 179 -9.30 3.19 -15.67
CA THR A 179 -10.53 3.96 -15.88
C THR A 179 -11.40 3.34 -16.98
N ASN A 180 -12.72 3.54 -16.92
CA ASN A 180 -13.65 3.19 -18.00
C ASN A 180 -13.70 4.25 -19.12
N SER A 181 -12.89 5.30 -19.02
CA SER A 181 -12.80 6.43 -19.96
C SER A 181 -11.40 6.53 -20.57
N TYR A 182 -11.07 7.70 -21.13
CA TYR A 182 -9.79 8.00 -21.76
C TYR A 182 -9.04 9.10 -20.99
N PHE A 183 -7.75 9.22 -21.28
CA PHE A 183 -6.87 10.24 -20.69
C PHE A 183 -6.69 11.41 -21.65
N ASP A 184 -6.52 12.61 -21.08
CA ASP A 184 -6.10 13.76 -21.87
C ASP A 184 -4.68 13.55 -22.45
N PRO A 185 -4.36 14.08 -23.64
CA PRO A 185 -3.02 13.96 -24.22
C PRO A 185 -1.89 14.45 -23.29
N GLU A 186 -2.14 15.53 -22.54
CA GLU A 186 -1.19 16.03 -21.53
C GLU A 186 -1.00 15.04 -20.37
N ALA A 187 -2.06 14.33 -19.96
CA ALA A 187 -2.00 13.32 -18.91
C ALA A 187 -1.17 12.11 -19.34
N ILE A 188 -1.31 11.68 -20.60
CA ILE A 188 -0.51 10.60 -21.20
C ILE A 188 0.98 10.98 -21.20
N ASN A 189 1.30 12.18 -21.68
CA ASN A 189 2.68 12.67 -21.72
C ASN A 189 3.32 12.76 -20.34
N GLU A 190 2.59 13.26 -19.34
CA GLU A 190 3.11 13.35 -17.97
C GLU A 190 3.31 11.96 -17.35
N ALA A 191 2.39 11.03 -17.55
CA ALA A 191 2.43 9.71 -16.93
C ALA A 191 3.71 8.93 -17.29
N HIS A 192 4.13 9.02 -18.56
CA HIS A 192 5.40 8.45 -19.04
C HIS A 192 6.62 8.98 -18.27
N ASN A 193 6.62 10.25 -17.89
CA ASN A 193 7.74 10.89 -17.22
C ASN A 193 7.82 10.60 -15.71
N ILE A 194 6.71 10.17 -15.10
CA ILE A 194 6.62 10.01 -13.64
C ILE A 194 6.29 8.58 -13.19
N SER A 195 6.56 7.58 -14.05
CA SER A 195 6.36 6.16 -13.74
C SER A 195 4.93 5.84 -13.31
N ILE A 196 3.95 6.39 -14.04
CA ILE A 196 2.54 6.03 -13.93
C ILE A 196 2.12 5.28 -15.19
N THR A 197 1.55 4.10 -14.99
CA THR A 197 0.93 3.32 -16.06
C THR A 197 -0.55 3.68 -16.16
N LEU A 198 -1.02 3.86 -17.39
CA LEU A 198 -2.39 4.25 -17.71
C LEU A 198 -3.11 3.10 -18.43
N ILE A 199 -4.24 2.67 -17.89
CA ILE A 199 -5.16 1.72 -18.51
C ILE A 199 -6.48 2.46 -18.72
N ASP A 200 -6.72 2.84 -19.97
CA ASP A 200 -7.97 3.44 -20.44
C ASP A 200 -8.97 2.35 -20.83
N ARG A 201 -10.13 2.78 -21.34
CA ARG A 201 -11.20 1.89 -21.78
C ARG A 201 -10.73 0.81 -22.74
N ASP A 202 -10.00 1.19 -23.79
CA ASP A 202 -9.63 0.27 -24.87
C ASP A 202 -8.67 -0.81 -24.35
N ARG A 203 -7.79 -0.46 -23.41
CA ARG A 203 -6.94 -1.41 -22.70
C ARG A 203 -7.67 -2.17 -21.60
N LEU A 204 -8.72 -1.62 -21.01
CA LEU A 204 -9.47 -2.25 -19.91
C LEU A 204 -10.39 -3.37 -20.40
N ILE A 205 -11.08 -3.18 -21.52
CA ILE A 205 -12.03 -4.16 -22.08
C ILE A 205 -11.40 -5.57 -22.24
N PRO A 206 -10.23 -5.75 -22.88
CA PRO A 206 -9.63 -7.08 -23.01
C PRO A 206 -9.26 -7.69 -21.65
N LEU A 207 -8.79 -6.89 -20.69
CA LEU A 207 -8.47 -7.37 -19.34
C LEU A 207 -9.71 -7.89 -18.60
N VAL A 208 -10.86 -7.22 -18.79
CA VAL A 208 -12.14 -7.68 -18.24
C VAL A 208 -12.58 -8.97 -18.93
N GLN A 209 -12.42 -9.06 -20.26
CA GLN A 209 -12.77 -10.27 -21.00
C GLN A 209 -11.93 -11.47 -20.55
N ASP A 210 -10.62 -11.31 -20.34
CA ASP A 210 -9.76 -12.39 -19.86
C ASP A 210 -10.09 -12.83 -18.43
N LEU A 211 -10.44 -11.87 -17.57
CA LEU A 211 -10.95 -12.14 -16.23
C LEU A 211 -12.25 -12.96 -16.29
N VAL A 212 -13.18 -12.59 -17.16
CA VAL A 212 -14.45 -13.29 -17.36
C VAL A 212 -14.23 -14.70 -17.90
N ASP A 213 -13.42 -14.84 -18.94
CA ASP A 213 -13.16 -16.12 -19.61
C ASP A 213 -12.36 -17.09 -18.72
N GLY A 214 -11.82 -16.61 -17.60
CA GLY A 214 -10.96 -17.40 -16.72
C GLY A 214 -9.68 -17.85 -17.41
N ARG A 215 -9.32 -17.22 -18.54
CA ARG A 215 -8.09 -17.51 -19.26
C ARG A 215 -6.92 -17.07 -18.38
N GLN A 216 -6.17 -18.04 -17.90
CA GLN A 216 -4.81 -17.83 -17.39
C GLN A 216 -3.82 -18.09 -18.52
N GLU A 217 -3.96 -17.37 -19.65
CA GLU A 217 -3.10 -17.63 -20.80
C GLU A 217 -1.62 -17.43 -20.47
N LYS A 218 -0.81 -18.25 -21.13
CA LYS A 218 0.64 -18.35 -20.97
C LYS A 218 1.42 -17.12 -21.46
N ASP A 219 0.74 -16.07 -21.91
CA ASP A 219 1.36 -14.80 -22.27
C ASP A 219 1.05 -13.76 -21.20
N ARG A 220 1.98 -13.63 -20.25
CA ARG A 220 2.00 -12.58 -19.24
C ARG A 220 2.35 -11.25 -19.92
N GLU A 221 1.46 -10.70 -20.75
CA GLU A 221 1.52 -9.27 -21.06
C GLU A 221 1.22 -8.52 -19.77
N TYR A 222 2.26 -7.93 -19.21
CA TYR A 222 2.20 -7.36 -17.89
C TYR A 222 1.30 -6.12 -17.91
N LEU A 223 0.44 -5.93 -16.88
CA LEU A 223 -0.22 -4.64 -16.67
C LEU A 223 0.83 -3.51 -16.60
N ILE A 224 2.06 -3.84 -16.23
CA ILE A 224 3.21 -2.95 -16.21
C ILE A 224 4.48 -3.71 -16.67
N ASP A 225 5.13 -3.23 -17.73
CA ASP A 225 6.41 -3.77 -18.21
C ASP A 225 7.48 -3.71 -17.11
N ALA A 226 7.88 -4.87 -16.60
CA ALA A 226 8.86 -4.98 -15.54
C ALA A 226 9.95 -5.99 -15.90
N ASN A 227 11.02 -5.49 -16.51
CA ASN A 227 12.33 -6.16 -16.54
C ASN A 227 12.95 -6.07 -15.14
N SER A 228 12.56 -6.96 -14.24
CA SER A 228 13.24 -7.15 -12.96
C SER A 228 13.50 -8.62 -12.66
N GLU A 229 14.74 -8.87 -12.23
CA GLU A 229 15.16 -10.11 -11.57
C GLU A 229 14.26 -10.38 -10.35
N GLN A 230 13.98 -11.65 -10.10
CA GLN A 230 13.09 -12.07 -9.02
C GLN A 230 13.90 -12.20 -7.73
N LYS A 231 13.89 -11.17 -6.87
CA LYS A 231 14.35 -11.32 -5.49
C LYS A 231 13.15 -11.73 -4.62
N ASN A 232 13.37 -12.43 -3.51
CA ASN A 232 12.32 -12.70 -2.52
C ASN A 232 12.06 -11.41 -1.72
N SER A 233 11.55 -10.37 -2.38
CA SER A 233 11.27 -9.09 -1.77
C SER A 233 10.05 -9.15 -0.87
N ILE A 234 10.25 -8.64 0.34
CA ILE A 234 9.22 -8.39 1.31
C ILE A 234 8.94 -6.89 1.27
N PHE A 235 7.69 -6.53 1.04
CA PHE A 235 7.30 -5.13 0.96
C PHE A 235 6.84 -4.62 2.32
N LEU A 236 7.12 -3.35 2.56
CA LEU A 236 6.58 -2.67 3.74
C LEU A 236 5.09 -2.38 3.54
N GLU A 237 4.26 -2.88 4.45
CA GLU A 237 2.85 -2.51 4.55
C GLU A 237 2.72 -1.13 5.23
N GLY A 238 1.78 -0.30 4.74
CA GLY A 238 1.44 0.98 5.34
C GLY A 238 2.30 2.18 4.95
N GLU A 239 2.12 3.28 5.69
CA GLU A 239 2.76 4.58 5.47
C GLU A 239 4.14 4.64 6.13
N ILE A 240 5.16 5.15 5.41
CA ILE A 240 6.46 5.46 6.01
C ILE A 240 6.60 6.97 6.15
N LYS A 241 6.39 7.47 7.38
CA LYS A 241 6.56 8.89 7.66
C LYS A 241 8.04 9.22 7.88
N PHE A 242 8.67 9.80 6.87
CA PHE A 242 10.01 10.36 7.00
C PHE A 242 10.00 11.69 7.75
N PRO A 243 11.09 12.01 8.49
CA PRO A 243 11.32 13.39 8.94
C PRO A 243 11.32 14.33 7.72
N LYS A 244 10.83 15.57 7.88
CA LYS A 244 10.91 16.58 6.80
C LYS A 244 12.34 17.10 6.68
N THR A 245 13.23 16.27 6.15
CA THR A 245 14.63 16.60 5.85
C THR A 245 14.79 16.95 4.37
N LYS A 246 15.91 17.62 4.04
CA LYS A 246 16.27 17.97 2.66
C LYS A 246 16.57 16.74 1.80
N VAL A 247 17.13 15.69 2.40
CA VAL A 247 17.31 14.38 1.78
C VAL A 247 16.13 13.51 2.18
N GLN A 248 15.42 12.98 1.20
CA GLN A 248 14.22 12.17 1.37
C GLN A 248 14.49 10.75 0.87
N VAL A 249 13.89 9.76 1.53
CA VAL A 249 13.87 8.39 1.00
C VAL A 249 12.77 8.31 -0.06
N VAL A 250 13.15 7.95 -1.28
CA VAL A 250 12.22 7.80 -2.41
C VAL A 250 11.44 6.50 -2.25
N TYR A 251 12.16 5.39 -2.10
CA TYR A 251 11.61 4.09 -1.76
C TYR A 251 12.62 3.30 -0.93
N VAL A 252 12.13 2.30 -0.23
CA VAL A 252 12.94 1.29 0.45
C VAL A 252 12.19 -0.04 0.36
N LYS A 253 12.90 -1.08 -0.07
CA LYS A 253 12.45 -2.47 -0.04
C LYS A 253 13.42 -3.28 0.78
N TYR A 254 12.95 -4.42 1.27
CA TYR A 254 13.80 -5.38 1.94
C TYR A 254 13.54 -6.77 1.38
N TYR A 255 14.55 -7.60 1.36
CA TYR A 255 14.49 -8.94 0.79
C TYR A 255 15.53 -9.82 1.46
N ILE A 256 15.32 -11.12 1.36
CA ILE A 256 16.36 -12.09 1.68
C ILE A 256 17.22 -12.20 0.42
N ASP A 257 18.46 -11.73 0.52
CA ASP A 257 19.42 -11.81 -0.57
C ASP A 257 19.85 -13.27 -0.73
N SER A 258 19.62 -13.85 -1.91
CA SER A 258 19.82 -15.29 -2.16
C SER A 258 21.27 -15.73 -2.04
N ASP A 259 22.20 -14.82 -2.29
CA ASP A 259 23.63 -15.13 -2.33
C ASP A 259 24.23 -15.06 -0.94
N THR A 260 23.80 -14.07 -0.15
CA THR A 260 24.32 -13.84 1.20
C THR A 260 23.47 -14.45 2.31
N ASN A 261 22.22 -14.83 2.01
CA ASN A 261 21.21 -15.22 2.98
C ASN A 261 21.09 -14.21 4.14
N TYR A 262 21.17 -12.91 3.82
CA TYR A 262 20.99 -11.84 4.77
C TYR A 262 19.75 -11.01 4.45
N LEU A 263 19.11 -10.51 5.51
CA LEU A 263 18.06 -9.51 5.38
C LEU A 263 18.68 -8.22 4.84
N THR A 264 18.39 -7.95 3.58
CA THR A 264 18.97 -6.87 2.82
C THR A 264 17.92 -5.81 2.56
N PHE A 265 18.31 -4.55 2.71
CA PHE A 265 17.48 -3.40 2.40
C PHE A 265 18.13 -2.65 1.26
N GLU A 266 17.33 -2.26 0.27
CA GLU A 266 17.78 -1.38 -0.80
C GLU A 266 16.74 -0.31 -1.09
N GLY A 267 17.22 0.82 -1.59
CA GLY A 267 16.36 1.96 -1.84
C GLY A 267 17.09 3.10 -2.54
N LYS A 268 16.42 4.25 -2.57
CA LYS A 268 16.99 5.47 -3.12
C LYS A 268 16.75 6.65 -2.20
N LEU A 269 17.73 7.55 -2.16
CA LEU A 269 17.60 8.88 -1.58
C LEU A 269 17.49 9.92 -2.69
N PHE A 270 16.74 10.98 -2.44
CA PHE A 270 16.62 12.16 -3.30
C PHE A 270 16.87 13.43 -2.49
N ASN A 271 17.74 14.31 -3.00
CA ASN A 271 17.94 15.62 -2.39
C ASN A 271 16.94 16.64 -2.95
N SER A 272 15.89 16.93 -2.19
CA SER A 272 14.91 17.96 -2.51
C SER A 272 15.37 19.38 -2.12
N GLY A 273 16.54 19.51 -1.49
CA GLY A 273 17.10 20.77 -1.05
C GLY A 273 17.83 21.52 -2.17
N LYS A 274 17.86 22.86 -2.07
CA LYS A 274 18.58 23.74 -3.03
C LYS A 274 20.11 23.64 -2.97
N ARG A 275 20.68 22.91 -2.01
CA ARG A 275 22.13 22.83 -1.76
C ARG A 275 22.56 21.36 -1.68
N PRO A 276 23.84 21.06 -1.99
CA PRO A 276 24.38 19.71 -1.82
C PRO A 276 24.25 19.25 -0.37
N ALA A 277 23.97 17.97 -0.17
CA ALA A 277 23.99 17.31 1.12
C ALA A 277 25.24 16.45 1.26
N SER A 278 25.91 16.51 2.41
CA SER A 278 27.13 15.75 2.71
C SER A 278 26.95 14.91 3.96
N ASN A 279 27.83 13.92 4.17
CA ASN A 279 27.82 13.02 5.33
C ASN A 279 26.46 12.31 5.50
N ILE A 280 25.92 11.82 4.40
CA ILE A 280 24.60 11.20 4.35
C ILE A 280 24.72 9.79 4.90
N SER A 281 23.83 9.44 5.83
CA SER A 281 23.65 8.08 6.31
C SER A 281 22.18 7.72 6.38
N VAL A 282 21.89 6.43 6.30
CA VAL A 282 20.56 5.87 6.47
C VAL A 282 20.54 5.12 7.80
N ASP A 283 19.74 5.60 8.74
CA ASP A 283 19.47 4.89 9.99
C ASP A 283 18.28 3.95 9.79
N VAL A 284 18.50 2.65 9.98
CA VAL A 284 17.42 1.66 9.99
C VAL A 284 17.22 1.09 11.37
N LYS A 285 15.96 1.12 11.79
CA LYS A 285 15.48 0.50 13.03
C LYS A 285 14.39 -0.49 12.67
N LEU A 286 14.59 -1.74 13.09
CA LEU A 286 13.63 -2.82 12.90
C LEU A 286 12.88 -3.07 14.20
N PHE A 287 11.57 -3.22 14.04
CA PHE A 287 10.65 -3.38 15.15
C PHE A 287 9.90 -4.69 14.96
N ASN A 288 9.75 -5.47 16.03
CA ASN A 288 8.91 -6.67 16.01
C ASN A 288 7.40 -6.28 15.97
N ARG A 289 6.49 -7.26 15.92
CA ARG A 289 5.03 -7.03 15.98
C ARG A 289 4.56 -6.32 17.25
N ASN A 290 5.33 -6.40 18.33
CA ASN A 290 5.09 -5.67 19.58
C ASN A 290 5.60 -4.21 19.52
N ASN A 291 6.30 -3.86 18.44
CA ASN A 291 6.95 -2.59 18.17
C ASN A 291 8.08 -2.26 19.18
N ASP A 292 8.78 -3.29 19.62
CA ASP A 292 10.07 -3.18 20.30
C ASP A 292 11.16 -3.05 19.23
N CYS A 293 12.11 -2.12 19.41
CA CYS A 293 13.24 -1.99 18.49
C CYS A 293 14.23 -3.13 18.75
N ILE A 294 14.29 -4.12 17.84
CA ILE A 294 15.15 -5.29 18.00
C ILE A 294 16.53 -5.04 17.36
N TYR A 295 16.56 -4.34 16.23
CA TYR A 295 17.81 -4.04 15.52
C TYR A 295 17.88 -2.56 15.15
N MET A 296 19.09 -1.99 15.21
CA MET A 296 19.37 -0.63 14.80
C MET A 296 20.77 -0.56 14.19
N LYS A 297 20.88 -0.06 12.96
CA LYS A 297 22.15 0.08 12.25
C LYS A 297 22.17 1.38 11.45
N ASN A 298 23.31 2.07 11.48
CA ASN A 298 23.58 3.27 10.69
C ASN A 298 24.39 2.86 9.47
N PHE A 299 23.94 3.26 8.28
CA PHE A 299 24.58 2.94 7.02
C PHE A 299 25.06 4.23 6.34
N PRO A 300 26.36 4.54 6.36
CA PRO A 300 26.89 5.68 5.63
C PRO A 300 26.76 5.44 4.13
N ILE A 301 26.29 6.44 3.39
CA ILE A 301 26.22 6.38 1.93
C ILE A 301 27.60 6.70 1.37
N GLN A 302 28.10 5.86 0.47
CA GLN A 302 29.36 6.08 -0.25
C GLN A 302 29.21 7.17 -1.32
N LYS A 303 28.82 8.37 -0.89
CA LYS A 303 28.71 9.56 -1.72
C LYS A 303 29.02 10.79 -0.88
N GLU A 304 30.13 11.46 -1.20
CA GLU A 304 30.60 12.64 -0.45
C GLU A 304 29.58 13.79 -0.48
N LYS A 305 28.97 14.01 -1.65
CA LYS A 305 27.97 15.06 -1.88
C LYS A 305 26.84 14.53 -2.77
N LEU A 306 25.61 14.67 -2.29
CA LEU A 306 24.40 14.49 -3.08
C LEU A 306 23.90 15.86 -3.51
N GLU A 307 24.02 16.15 -4.81
CA GLU A 307 23.67 17.43 -5.41
C GLU A 307 22.15 17.69 -5.36
N SER A 308 21.76 18.94 -5.55
CA SER A 308 20.33 19.32 -5.60
C SER A 308 19.61 18.58 -6.73
N LYS A 309 18.45 17.99 -6.44
CA LYS A 309 17.65 17.16 -7.36
C LYS A 309 18.35 15.87 -7.81
N GLU A 310 19.39 15.45 -7.12
CA GLU A 310 20.10 14.22 -7.44
C GLU A 310 19.54 13.03 -6.63
N GLU A 311 19.57 11.85 -7.23
CA GLU A 311 19.29 10.58 -6.58
C GLU A 311 20.58 9.79 -6.28
N VAL A 312 20.55 8.99 -5.22
CA VAL A 312 21.60 8.00 -4.95
C VAL A 312 20.98 6.71 -4.42
N PRO A 313 21.34 5.53 -4.98
CA PRO A 313 20.90 4.27 -4.44
C PRO A 313 21.62 3.94 -3.13
N PHE A 314 20.98 3.13 -2.29
CA PHE A 314 21.62 2.50 -1.15
C PHE A 314 21.28 1.02 -1.12
N LYS A 315 22.21 0.20 -0.63
CA LYS A 315 22.02 -1.22 -0.34
C LYS A 315 22.80 -1.55 0.92
N PHE A 316 22.18 -2.23 1.88
CA PHE A 316 22.82 -2.71 3.09
C PHE A 316 22.14 -3.95 3.64
N HIS A 317 22.83 -4.70 4.51
CA HIS A 317 22.31 -5.92 5.10
C HIS A 317 22.46 -5.96 6.62
N PHE A 318 21.57 -6.71 7.26
CA PHE A 318 21.71 -7.13 8.64
C PHE A 318 22.14 -8.60 8.66
N ASP A 319 23.43 -8.81 8.89
CA ASP A 319 24.06 -10.11 9.07
C ASP A 319 23.78 -10.71 10.45
N GLU A 320 23.38 -9.86 11.40
CA GLU A 320 23.08 -10.22 12.78
C GLU A 320 21.63 -10.70 13.06
N ILE A 321 20.76 -10.74 12.04
CA ILE A 321 19.36 -11.20 12.22
C ILE A 321 19.27 -12.68 11.85
N PRO A 322 19.04 -13.58 12.82
CA PRO A 322 18.89 -15.01 12.55
C PRO A 322 17.72 -15.27 11.61
N GLN A 323 17.86 -16.26 10.72
CA GLN A 323 16.82 -16.62 9.76
C GLN A 323 15.48 -17.00 10.41
N HIS A 324 15.50 -17.58 11.61
CA HIS A 324 14.28 -17.94 12.36
C HIS A 324 13.51 -16.73 12.90
N ASP A 325 14.15 -15.56 13.03
CA ASP A 325 13.51 -14.32 13.46
C ASP A 325 12.83 -13.58 12.31
N TRP A 326 12.99 -14.04 11.06
CA TRP A 326 12.36 -13.41 9.89
C TRP A 326 10.88 -13.75 9.74
N GLU A 327 10.43 -14.90 10.28
CA GLU A 327 9.05 -15.38 10.16
C GLU A 327 8.11 -14.86 11.26
N ASN A 328 8.66 -14.22 12.31
CA ASN A 328 7.95 -13.81 13.54
C ASN A 328 7.66 -12.31 13.62
#